data_AF-A0A1K0GF26-F1
#
_entry.id   AF-A0A1K0GF26-F1
#
_cell.length_a   1.000
_cell.length_b   1.000
_cell.length_c   1.000
_cell.angle_alpha   90.00
_cell.angle_beta   90.00
_cell.angle_gamma   90.00
#
_symmetry.space_group_name_H-M   'P 1'
#
loop_
_entity.id
_entity.type
_entity.pdbx_description
1 polymer ?
#
loop_
_entity_poly.entity_id
_entity_poly.type
_entity_poly.pdbx_seq_one_letter_code
_entity_poly.pdbx_strand_id
1 'polypeptide(L)'
;MTPKPTVGATPGADRSTDSYLPEHGNGGYRVLHYDLDLDYRVATNRLAGRAAVTAVAAQPLSRLTLDLGRFRVQDVRVDGRPAKFAHRPDKLHIRPERPLGAGAAFRVDIRYSGKPVPVASRWGDIGWDELTDGVIVASQPLGSPSWFPCDDQPGAKASFQVAVTTPSAYTVLVTGDPISRHRGAGTTTWVFERREPTAPYLMSVQIGRYERVDLAVGGVVQHAAIPHTVRADFAHDFGRHGEIMETLQRFFGPYPFREYVVVVTDDDLDDPIEAQGMSVFGKNHVDGRRTHERLVVHELAHQWFGNSLTVADWRHIWLNEGFATYAEWLWSGVCGDRPADALAAEWHAYVAARPEKMIVANPGVERMFDPVVYKRGALTLHALRKTVGDDSFFALLRAWVAEHQHATVTTEQFRSHAQRFAREPLAGLFAAWLDSRALPPLPR
;
A
#
# COMPACT_ATOMS: atom_id res chain seq x y z
N MET A 1 0.54 -15.33 -45.48
CA MET A 1 0.38 -13.87 -45.28
C MET A 1 1.41 -13.41 -44.26
N THR A 2 2.48 -12.76 -44.72
CA THR A 2 3.44 -12.06 -43.87
C THR A 2 2.77 -10.81 -43.29
N PRO A 3 2.79 -10.57 -41.97
CA PRO A 3 2.28 -9.31 -41.42
C PRO A 3 3.18 -8.19 -41.94
N LYS A 4 2.58 -7.15 -42.53
CA LYS A 4 3.29 -5.89 -42.81
C LYS A 4 3.92 -5.37 -41.51
N PRO A 5 5.13 -4.79 -41.54
CA PRO A 5 5.64 -4.06 -40.39
C PRO A 5 4.63 -2.96 -40.06
N THR A 6 4.15 -2.93 -38.82
CA THR A 6 3.36 -1.80 -38.30
C THR A 6 4.25 -0.57 -38.30
N VAL A 7 4.17 0.23 -39.37
CA VAL A 7 4.63 1.61 -39.41
C VAL A 7 3.95 2.31 -38.22
N GLY A 8 4.74 2.78 -37.24
CA GLY A 8 4.22 3.61 -36.13
C GLY A 8 4.21 3.01 -34.72
N ALA A 9 4.83 1.85 -34.44
CA ALA A 9 4.97 1.38 -33.05
C ALA A 9 6.08 2.14 -32.29
N THR A 10 5.74 2.71 -31.13
CA THR A 10 6.62 3.54 -30.31
C THR A 10 6.98 2.84 -29.00
N PRO A 11 8.14 3.15 -28.39
CA PRO A 11 8.43 2.69 -27.04
C PRO A 11 7.37 3.19 -26.06
N GLY A 12 7.01 2.35 -25.09
CA GLY A 12 6.35 2.83 -23.87
C GLY A 12 7.22 3.84 -23.13
N ALA A 13 6.62 4.65 -22.28
CA ALA A 13 7.36 5.58 -21.45
C ALA A 13 8.19 4.79 -20.43
N ASP A 14 9.47 5.15 -20.29
CA ASP A 14 10.39 4.54 -19.32
C ASP A 14 10.14 5.09 -17.88
N ARG A 15 9.15 5.97 -17.70
CA ARG A 15 8.82 6.74 -16.50
C ARG A 15 7.30 6.79 -16.28
N SER A 16 6.86 6.97 -15.04
CA SER A 16 5.45 7.19 -14.71
C SER A 16 5.02 8.62 -14.95
N THR A 17 3.73 8.87 -14.77
CA THR A 17 3.14 10.21 -14.71
C THR A 17 3.09 10.79 -13.30
N ASP A 18 3.61 10.08 -12.29
CA ASP A 18 3.64 10.56 -10.91
C ASP A 18 4.58 11.77 -10.79
N SER A 19 4.08 12.83 -10.17
CA SER A 19 4.78 14.10 -10.08
C SER A 19 5.93 14.08 -9.06
N TYR A 20 5.93 13.14 -8.13
CA TYR A 20 6.92 13.05 -7.04
C TYR A 20 7.99 12.00 -7.32
N LEU A 21 7.59 10.87 -7.89
CA LEU A 21 8.46 9.72 -8.18
C LEU A 21 8.39 9.32 -9.66
N PRO A 22 8.69 10.23 -10.61
CA PRO A 22 8.55 9.95 -12.04
C PRO A 22 9.46 8.82 -12.54
N GLU A 23 10.57 8.54 -11.85
CA GLU A 23 11.48 7.44 -12.21
C GLU A 23 10.89 6.06 -11.86
N HIS A 24 9.92 5.98 -10.94
CA HIS A 24 9.25 4.76 -10.54
C HIS A 24 7.93 4.60 -11.29
N GLY A 25 7.72 3.44 -11.89
CA GLY A 25 6.61 3.17 -12.80
C GLY A 25 6.92 3.49 -14.26
N ASN A 26 5.97 3.17 -15.12
CA ASN A 26 6.15 3.03 -16.56
C ASN A 26 4.90 3.49 -17.31
N GLY A 27 4.97 3.58 -18.64
CA GLY A 27 3.83 3.98 -19.47
C GLY A 27 3.70 3.23 -20.78
N GLY A 28 2.55 3.41 -21.43
CA GLY A 28 2.21 2.79 -22.71
C GLY A 28 1.55 1.42 -22.60
N TYR A 29 1.41 0.86 -21.39
CA TYR A 29 0.63 -0.33 -21.09
C TYR A 29 0.01 -0.22 -19.69
N ARG A 30 -0.87 -1.17 -19.34
CA ARG A 30 -1.43 -1.32 -18.00
C ARG A 30 -1.35 -2.78 -17.58
N VAL A 31 -0.78 -3.05 -16.41
CA VAL A 31 -0.75 -4.40 -15.85
C VAL A 31 -2.14 -4.78 -15.34
N LEU A 32 -2.52 -6.03 -15.57
CA LEU A 32 -3.77 -6.62 -15.10
C LEU A 32 -3.53 -7.62 -13.97
N HIS A 33 -2.46 -8.41 -14.07
CA HIS A 33 -2.18 -9.50 -13.15
C HIS A 33 -0.68 -9.82 -13.04
N TYR A 34 -0.24 -10.20 -11.86
CA TYR A 34 1.08 -10.77 -11.60
C TYR A 34 0.96 -12.20 -11.05
N ASP A 35 1.58 -13.16 -11.74
CA ASP A 35 1.91 -14.46 -11.14
C ASP A 35 3.38 -14.42 -10.68
N LEU A 36 3.63 -14.58 -9.40
CA LEU A 36 4.98 -14.58 -8.81
C LEU A 36 5.28 -15.95 -8.18
N ASP A 37 6.33 -16.62 -8.62
CA ASP A 37 6.87 -17.84 -8.01
C ASP A 37 8.28 -17.57 -7.49
N LEU A 38 8.42 -17.57 -6.17
CA LEU A 38 9.60 -17.11 -5.44
C LEU A 38 10.19 -18.27 -4.61
N ASP A 39 11.45 -18.64 -4.87
CA ASP A 39 12.25 -19.50 -3.98
C ASP A 39 13.21 -18.61 -3.19
N TYR A 40 12.98 -18.51 -1.87
CA TYR A 40 13.77 -17.68 -0.97
C TYR A 40 14.52 -18.50 0.07
N ARG A 41 15.83 -18.27 0.16
CA ARG A 41 16.74 -18.91 1.10
C ARG A 41 17.19 -17.91 2.16
N VAL A 42 16.51 -17.92 3.31
CA VAL A 42 16.77 -17.05 4.48
C VAL A 42 18.26 -16.99 4.82
N ALA A 43 18.90 -18.14 5.06
CA ALA A 43 20.30 -18.21 5.49
C ALA A 43 21.35 -17.60 4.54
N THR A 44 21.00 -17.35 3.27
CA THR A 44 21.94 -16.78 2.28
C THR A 44 21.44 -15.49 1.65
N ASN A 45 20.28 -15.01 2.09
CA ASN A 45 19.49 -13.97 1.46
C ASN A 45 19.46 -14.10 -0.08
N ARG A 46 19.05 -15.26 -0.58
CA ARG A 46 18.99 -15.52 -2.02
C ARG A 46 17.57 -15.75 -2.48
N LEU A 47 17.14 -14.94 -3.43
CA LEU A 47 15.85 -15.04 -4.12
C LEU A 47 16.06 -15.53 -5.55
N ALA A 48 15.30 -16.55 -5.95
CA ALA A 48 15.11 -16.92 -7.34
C ALA A 48 13.63 -16.73 -7.68
N GLY A 49 13.34 -15.86 -8.65
CA GLY A 49 11.99 -15.49 -9.01
C GLY A 49 11.63 -15.88 -10.45
N ARG A 50 10.36 -16.25 -10.64
CA ARG A 50 9.68 -16.23 -11.92
C ARG A 50 8.50 -15.29 -11.78
N ALA A 51 8.52 -14.20 -12.54
CA ALA A 51 7.40 -13.30 -12.62
C ALA A 51 6.74 -13.45 -13.98
N ALA A 52 5.42 -13.59 -13.99
CA ALA A 52 4.65 -13.49 -15.21
C ALA A 52 3.63 -12.35 -15.11
N VAL A 53 3.85 -11.36 -15.96
CA VAL A 53 3.10 -10.10 -15.95
C VAL A 53 2.12 -10.12 -17.10
N THR A 54 0.83 -10.15 -16.79
CA THR A 54 -0.24 -10.03 -17.79
C THR A 54 -0.65 -8.57 -17.89
N ALA A 55 -0.59 -8.01 -19.10
CA ALA A 55 -0.81 -6.57 -19.32
C ALA A 55 -1.58 -6.32 -20.63
N VAL A 56 -2.07 -5.09 -20.79
CA VAL A 56 -2.72 -4.60 -22.02
C VAL A 56 -1.95 -3.39 -22.52
N ALA A 57 -1.59 -3.38 -23.80
CA ALA A 57 -0.92 -2.26 -24.42
C ALA A 57 -1.90 -1.08 -24.61
N ALA A 58 -1.54 0.11 -24.15
CA ALA A 58 -2.36 1.33 -24.33
C ALA A 58 -2.12 1.98 -25.71
N GLN A 59 -1.01 1.63 -26.36
CA GLN A 59 -0.61 2.11 -27.68
C GLN A 59 0.10 0.98 -28.45
N PRO A 60 0.42 1.14 -29.75
CA PRO A 60 1.29 0.19 -30.43
C PRO A 60 2.70 0.24 -29.83
N LEU A 61 3.14 -0.82 -29.14
CA LEU A 61 4.37 -0.84 -28.35
C LEU A 61 5.51 -1.56 -29.08
N SER A 62 6.61 -0.85 -29.33
CA SER A 62 7.86 -1.45 -29.81
C SER A 62 8.82 -1.87 -28.70
N ARG A 63 8.62 -1.37 -27.48
CA ARG A 63 9.38 -1.68 -26.26
C ARG A 63 8.54 -1.34 -25.04
N LEU A 64 8.72 -2.06 -23.95
CA LEU A 64 8.19 -1.70 -22.62
C LEU A 64 9.31 -1.77 -21.56
N THR A 65 9.04 -1.21 -20.39
CA THR A 65 9.92 -1.25 -19.22
C THR A 65 9.17 -1.73 -17.99
N LEU A 66 9.88 -2.38 -17.07
CA LEU A 66 9.43 -2.68 -15.71
C LEU A 66 10.50 -2.21 -14.73
N ASP A 67 10.08 -1.74 -13.57
CA ASP A 67 10.96 -1.48 -12.44
C ASP A 67 11.44 -2.80 -11.86
N LEU A 68 12.76 -2.95 -11.72
CA LEU A 68 13.36 -4.12 -11.09
C LEU A 68 14.73 -3.72 -10.55
N GLY A 69 14.95 -3.91 -9.25
CA GLY A 69 16.21 -3.67 -8.59
C GLY A 69 17.32 -4.61 -9.08
N ARG A 70 18.42 -4.70 -8.35
CA ARG A 70 19.71 -5.28 -8.82
C ARG A 70 19.75 -6.81 -8.89
N PHE A 71 18.78 -7.42 -9.55
CA PHE A 71 18.76 -8.84 -9.86
C PHE A 71 19.48 -9.15 -11.15
N ARG A 72 19.97 -10.40 -11.28
CA ARG A 72 20.41 -10.92 -12.57
C ARG A 72 19.19 -11.45 -13.31
N VAL A 73 18.77 -10.79 -14.39
CA VAL A 73 17.73 -11.30 -15.30
C VAL A 73 18.35 -12.35 -16.24
N GLN A 74 17.74 -13.53 -16.31
CA GLN A 74 18.25 -14.67 -17.09
C GLN A 74 17.49 -14.93 -18.38
N ASP A 75 16.16 -14.78 -18.36
CA ASP A 75 15.30 -15.02 -19.51
C ASP A 75 14.13 -14.05 -19.46
N VAL A 76 13.75 -13.54 -20.63
CA VAL A 76 12.54 -12.73 -20.82
C VAL A 76 11.82 -13.20 -22.06
N ARG A 77 10.53 -13.50 -21.93
CA ARG A 77 9.66 -13.88 -23.03
C ARG A 77 8.45 -12.98 -23.08
N VAL A 78 7.98 -12.69 -24.29
CA VAL A 78 6.70 -12.01 -24.53
C VAL A 78 5.84 -12.94 -25.38
N ASP A 79 4.68 -13.30 -24.85
CA ASP A 79 3.77 -14.30 -25.44
C ASP A 79 4.48 -15.61 -25.81
N GLY A 80 5.30 -16.11 -24.89
CA GLY A 80 6.08 -17.33 -25.04
C GLY A 80 7.30 -17.25 -25.97
N ARG A 81 7.49 -16.14 -26.71
CA ARG A 81 8.63 -15.92 -27.60
C ARG A 81 9.77 -15.18 -26.91
N PRO A 82 11.04 -15.54 -27.14
CA PRO A 82 12.18 -14.80 -26.58
C PRO A 82 12.15 -13.31 -26.95
N ALA A 83 12.38 -12.45 -25.96
CA ALA A 83 12.48 -11.01 -26.15
C ALA A 83 13.92 -10.53 -25.92
N LYS A 84 14.33 -9.48 -26.63
CA LYS A 84 15.60 -8.81 -26.32
C LYS A 84 15.39 -7.98 -25.07
N PHE A 85 16.30 -8.05 -24.11
CA PHE A 85 16.21 -7.25 -22.89
C PHE A 85 17.54 -6.61 -22.52
N ALA A 86 17.45 -5.51 -21.80
CA ALA A 86 18.58 -4.87 -21.13
C ALA A 86 18.13 -4.44 -19.74
N HIS A 87 18.84 -4.88 -18.71
CA HIS A 87 18.59 -4.49 -17.34
C HIS A 87 19.65 -3.48 -16.92
N ARG A 88 19.21 -2.25 -16.67
CA ARG A 88 19.97 -1.18 -16.02
C ARG A 88 19.51 -1.11 -14.57
N PRO A 89 20.29 -0.55 -13.62
CA PRO A 89 20.20 -0.89 -12.20
C PRO A 89 18.78 -1.05 -11.64
N ASP A 90 17.85 -0.18 -12.05
CA ASP A 90 16.49 -0.12 -11.54
C ASP A 90 15.40 -0.33 -12.63
N LYS A 91 15.78 -0.55 -13.90
CA LYS A 91 14.86 -0.68 -15.05
C LYS A 91 15.20 -1.86 -15.97
N LEU A 92 14.22 -2.74 -16.17
CA LEU A 92 14.26 -3.82 -17.15
C LEU A 92 13.58 -3.36 -18.45
N HIS A 93 14.38 -3.06 -19.48
CA HIS A 93 13.86 -2.75 -20.82
C HIS A 93 13.65 -4.02 -21.62
N ILE A 94 12.46 -4.18 -22.21
CA ILE A 94 12.03 -5.38 -22.92
C ILE A 94 11.56 -5.00 -24.32
N ARG A 95 12.21 -5.56 -25.34
CA ARG A 95 11.84 -5.41 -26.74
C ARG A 95 11.28 -6.74 -27.27
N PRO A 96 9.95 -6.84 -27.47
CA PRO A 96 9.36 -8.03 -28.04
C PRO A 96 9.85 -8.25 -29.47
N GLU A 97 9.82 -9.50 -29.95
CA GLU A 97 10.22 -9.86 -31.32
C GLU A 97 9.38 -9.12 -32.38
N ARG A 98 8.08 -8.95 -32.08
CA ARG A 98 7.13 -8.17 -32.88
C ARG A 98 6.49 -7.11 -32.00
N PRO A 99 6.27 -5.89 -32.52
CA PRO A 99 5.52 -4.87 -31.79
C PRO A 99 4.14 -5.37 -31.34
N LEU A 100 3.71 -4.94 -30.17
CA LEU A 100 2.38 -5.23 -29.63
C LEU A 100 1.40 -4.20 -30.18
N GLY A 101 0.19 -4.64 -30.54
CA GLY A 101 -0.87 -3.75 -31.01
C GLY A 101 -1.52 -2.98 -29.86
N ALA A 102 -2.05 -1.79 -30.12
CA ALA A 102 -2.87 -1.07 -29.14
C ALA A 102 -4.10 -1.92 -28.74
N GLY A 103 -4.41 -1.95 -27.45
CA GLY A 103 -5.48 -2.78 -26.88
C GLY A 103 -5.17 -4.27 -26.81
N ALA A 104 -4.01 -4.73 -27.31
CA ALA A 104 -3.65 -6.14 -27.24
C ALA A 104 -3.25 -6.52 -25.81
N ALA A 105 -3.84 -7.60 -25.29
CA ALA A 105 -3.33 -8.28 -24.12
C ALA A 105 -2.05 -9.05 -24.48
N PHE A 106 -1.09 -9.06 -23.56
CA PHE A 106 0.17 -9.77 -23.70
C PHE A 106 0.66 -10.27 -22.33
N ARG A 107 1.51 -11.30 -22.34
CA ARG A 107 2.15 -11.83 -21.14
C ARG A 107 3.66 -11.71 -21.25
N VAL A 108 4.30 -11.24 -20.19
CA VAL A 108 5.75 -11.16 -20.06
C VAL A 108 6.21 -12.13 -18.99
N ASP A 109 6.96 -13.16 -19.37
CA ASP A 109 7.55 -14.12 -18.43
C ASP A 109 9.03 -13.77 -18.20
N ILE A 110 9.41 -13.56 -16.95
CA ILE A 110 10.74 -13.08 -16.54
C ILE A 110 11.33 -14.05 -15.52
N ARG A 111 12.54 -14.54 -15.78
CA ARG A 111 13.34 -15.31 -14.81
C ARG A 111 14.47 -14.44 -14.29
N TYR A 112 14.56 -14.33 -12.97
CA TYR A 112 15.57 -13.53 -12.31
C TYR A 112 16.06 -14.19 -11.01
N SER A 113 17.24 -13.81 -10.55
CA SER A 113 17.73 -14.23 -9.24
C SER A 113 18.81 -13.31 -8.72
N GLY A 114 18.99 -13.26 -7.41
CA GLY A 114 19.98 -12.41 -6.77
C GLY A 114 19.77 -12.37 -5.28
N LYS A 115 20.44 -11.40 -4.64
CA LYS A 115 20.11 -11.02 -3.27
C LYS A 115 19.12 -9.86 -3.35
N PRO A 116 17.88 -10.00 -2.84
CA PRO A 116 17.02 -8.85 -2.69
C PRO A 116 17.70 -7.88 -1.72
N VAL A 117 17.62 -6.60 -2.05
CA VAL A 117 18.13 -5.51 -1.23
C VAL A 117 17.07 -4.41 -1.24
N PRO A 118 16.85 -3.70 -0.12
CA PRO A 118 15.97 -2.55 -0.12
C PRO A 118 16.42 -1.52 -1.18
N VAL A 119 15.45 -0.76 -1.67
CA VAL A 119 15.70 0.40 -2.52
C VAL A 119 16.09 1.56 -1.63
N ALA A 120 17.34 2.02 -1.76
CA ALA A 120 17.82 3.18 -1.03
C ALA A 120 17.10 4.45 -1.50
N SER A 121 16.53 5.17 -0.56
CA SER A 121 15.75 6.38 -0.82
C SER A 121 16.04 7.48 0.20
N ARG A 122 15.42 8.65 0.00
CA ARG A 122 15.48 9.76 0.97
C ARG A 122 14.73 9.48 2.27
N TRP A 123 13.83 8.50 2.28
CA TRP A 123 13.07 8.09 3.46
C TRP A 123 13.64 6.81 4.09
N GLY A 124 14.89 6.48 3.75
CA GLY A 124 15.55 5.25 4.19
C GLY A 124 15.52 4.16 3.12
N ASP A 125 15.88 2.96 3.57
CA ASP A 125 15.91 1.75 2.78
C ASP A 125 14.52 1.10 2.75
N ILE A 126 13.93 0.95 1.56
CA ILE A 126 12.52 0.57 1.39
C ILE A 126 12.38 -0.67 0.53
N GLY A 127 11.60 -1.65 0.97
CA GLY A 127 11.28 -2.85 0.22
C GLY A 127 11.57 -4.10 1.03
N TRP A 128 12.26 -5.06 0.41
CA TRP A 128 12.64 -6.32 1.00
C TRP A 128 13.85 -6.16 1.91
N ASP A 129 13.65 -6.39 3.21
CA ASP A 129 14.70 -6.29 4.22
C ASP A 129 14.83 -7.57 5.06
N GLU A 130 16.05 -7.84 5.53
CA GLU A 130 16.36 -8.97 6.41
C GLU A 130 16.08 -8.58 7.86
N LEU A 131 15.30 -9.40 8.56
CA LEU A 131 15.17 -9.32 10.02
C LEU A 131 16.27 -10.17 10.68
N THR A 132 16.44 -10.03 11.99
CA THR A 132 17.34 -10.89 12.79
C THR A 132 17.09 -12.38 12.53
N ASP A 133 15.83 -12.80 12.39
CA ASP A 133 15.44 -14.14 11.93
C ASP A 133 14.20 -14.09 11.04
N GLY A 134 14.39 -13.68 9.77
CA GLY A 134 13.28 -13.63 8.82
C GLY A 134 13.43 -12.55 7.76
N VAL A 135 12.29 -12.16 7.19
CA VAL A 135 12.16 -11.09 6.19
C VAL A 135 10.92 -10.29 6.47
N ILE A 136 11.05 -8.98 6.25
CA ILE A 136 9.94 -8.04 6.12
C ILE A 136 9.99 -7.40 4.73
N VAL A 137 8.83 -7.22 4.10
CA VAL A 137 8.71 -6.39 2.89
C VAL A 137 7.80 -5.19 3.18
N ALA A 138 8.38 -4.00 3.18
CA ALA A 138 7.68 -2.73 3.37
C ALA A 138 8.00 -1.83 2.18
N SER A 139 7.07 -1.70 1.23
CA SER A 139 7.40 -1.16 -0.11
C SER A 139 6.90 0.26 -0.35
N GLN A 140 6.23 0.92 0.59
CA GLN A 140 5.79 2.31 0.39
C GLN A 140 7.01 3.26 0.47
N PRO A 141 7.19 4.20 -0.48
CA PRO A 141 6.40 4.44 -1.69
C PRO A 141 6.93 3.75 -2.95
N LEU A 142 8.13 3.15 -2.89
CA LEU A 142 8.93 2.79 -4.08
C LEU A 142 9.79 1.51 -3.97
N GLY A 143 9.47 0.66 -2.99
CA GLY A 143 10.28 -0.50 -2.61
C GLY A 143 9.94 -1.80 -3.34
N SER A 144 8.83 -1.87 -4.07
CA SER A 144 8.39 -3.09 -4.79
C SER A 144 9.48 -3.69 -5.71
N PRO A 145 10.31 -2.89 -6.41
CA PRO A 145 11.36 -3.39 -7.30
C PRO A 145 12.45 -4.19 -6.58
N SER A 146 12.55 -4.10 -5.25
CA SER A 146 13.50 -4.86 -4.43
C SER A 146 13.27 -6.38 -4.48
N TRP A 147 12.11 -6.86 -4.96
CA TRP A 147 11.80 -8.30 -4.97
C TRP A 147 11.06 -8.82 -6.21
N PHE A 148 10.39 -7.96 -7.00
CA PHE A 148 9.73 -8.38 -8.24
C PHE A 148 9.71 -7.30 -9.32
N PRO A 149 9.69 -7.69 -10.61
CA PRO A 149 9.56 -6.73 -11.71
C PRO A 149 8.13 -6.18 -11.77
N CYS A 150 7.97 -4.87 -11.69
CA CYS A 150 6.66 -4.24 -11.51
C CYS A 150 6.52 -2.91 -12.26
N ASP A 151 5.30 -2.39 -12.26
CA ASP A 151 5.02 -1.00 -12.63
C ASP A 151 4.86 -0.20 -11.34
N ASP A 152 5.96 0.27 -10.77
CA ASP A 152 6.05 0.73 -9.37
C ASP A 152 5.46 2.14 -9.15
N GLN A 153 4.17 2.28 -9.42
CA GLN A 153 3.42 3.52 -9.18
C GLN A 153 2.12 3.19 -8.43
N PRO A 154 1.62 4.11 -7.57
CA PRO A 154 0.47 3.82 -6.72
C PRO A 154 -0.79 3.49 -7.53
N GLY A 155 -0.95 4.10 -8.70
CA GLY A 155 -2.09 3.86 -9.59
C GLY A 155 -2.03 2.58 -10.44
N ALA A 156 -0.89 1.88 -10.50
CA ALA A 156 -0.72 0.66 -11.31
C ALA A 156 -1.28 -0.59 -10.62
N LYS A 157 -2.56 -0.52 -10.22
CA LYS A 157 -3.21 -1.59 -9.48
C LYS A 157 -3.45 -2.82 -10.36
N ALA A 158 -3.12 -4.00 -9.84
CA ALA A 158 -3.33 -5.28 -10.49
C ALA A 158 -3.77 -6.35 -9.47
N SER A 159 -4.24 -7.50 -9.95
CA SER A 159 -4.39 -8.69 -9.10
C SER A 159 -3.09 -9.49 -9.02
N PHE A 160 -2.96 -10.34 -8.02
CA PHE A 160 -1.74 -11.09 -7.75
C PHE A 160 -2.04 -12.54 -7.38
N GLN A 161 -1.19 -13.45 -7.84
CA GLN A 161 -1.01 -14.75 -7.23
C GLN A 161 0.47 -14.90 -6.89
N VAL A 162 0.77 -15.21 -5.62
CA VAL A 162 2.15 -15.27 -5.13
C VAL A 162 2.38 -16.62 -4.46
N ALA A 163 3.33 -17.37 -5.00
CA ALA A 163 3.87 -18.59 -4.41
C ALA A 163 5.26 -18.28 -3.81
N VAL A 164 5.45 -18.59 -2.53
CA VAL A 164 6.73 -18.44 -1.84
C VAL A 164 7.17 -19.78 -1.28
N THR A 165 8.34 -20.23 -1.69
CA THR A 165 9.00 -21.44 -1.22
C THR A 165 10.17 -21.07 -0.33
N THR A 166 10.18 -21.57 0.90
CA THR A 166 11.24 -21.27 1.90
C THR A 166 11.46 -22.47 2.84
N PRO A 167 12.52 -22.52 3.69
CA PRO A 167 12.70 -23.62 4.64
C PRO A 167 11.48 -23.83 5.54
N SER A 168 11.14 -25.08 5.82
CA SER A 168 9.88 -25.46 6.53
C SER A 168 9.81 -24.99 7.99
N ALA A 169 10.88 -24.40 8.52
CA ALA A 169 10.92 -23.83 9.86
C ALA A 169 10.25 -22.44 9.93
N TYR A 170 9.98 -21.81 8.78
CA TYR A 170 9.37 -20.49 8.69
C TYR A 170 7.92 -20.56 8.24
N THR A 171 7.12 -19.67 8.80
CA THR A 171 5.78 -19.33 8.32
C THR A 171 5.92 -18.17 7.33
N VAL A 172 5.19 -18.24 6.22
CA VAL A 172 5.11 -17.17 5.22
C VAL A 172 3.72 -16.58 5.25
N LEU A 173 3.63 -15.26 5.29
CA LEU A 173 2.41 -14.50 5.05
C LEU A 173 2.66 -13.62 3.83
N VAL A 174 1.70 -13.59 2.90
CA VAL A 174 1.71 -12.67 1.77
C VAL A 174 0.39 -11.92 1.80
N THR A 175 0.38 -10.66 1.37
CA THR A 175 -0.85 -9.91 1.14
C THR A 175 -1.72 -10.63 0.11
N GLY A 176 -2.77 -11.31 0.58
CA GLY A 176 -3.59 -12.20 -0.23
C GLY A 176 -4.28 -13.23 0.64
N ASP A 177 -5.31 -13.87 0.11
CA ASP A 177 -6.00 -14.95 0.80
C ASP A 177 -5.22 -16.26 0.57
N PRO A 178 -5.03 -17.12 1.58
CA PRO A 178 -4.30 -18.37 1.43
C PRO A 178 -5.06 -19.36 0.53
N ILE A 179 -4.41 -19.84 -0.53
CA ILE A 179 -4.96 -20.80 -1.49
C ILE A 179 -4.49 -22.22 -1.18
N SER A 180 -3.19 -22.41 -1.02
CA SER A 180 -2.62 -23.74 -0.76
C SER A 180 -1.29 -23.66 -0.01
N ARG A 181 -0.94 -24.81 0.59
CA ARG A 181 0.34 -25.02 1.24
C ARG A 181 0.85 -26.42 0.89
N HIS A 182 2.05 -26.48 0.31
CA HIS A 182 2.67 -27.73 -0.12
C HIS A 182 3.99 -27.93 0.62
N ARG A 183 4.09 -28.97 1.43
CA ARG A 183 5.32 -29.32 2.14
C ARG A 183 6.16 -30.28 1.29
N GLY A 184 7.40 -29.89 1.00
CA GLY A 184 8.40 -30.72 0.34
C GLY A 184 9.46 -31.25 1.31
N ALA A 185 10.54 -31.79 0.75
CA ALA A 185 11.71 -32.21 1.53
C ALA A 185 12.49 -30.96 1.99
N GLY A 186 12.28 -30.55 3.24
CA GLY A 186 12.99 -29.45 3.88
C GLY A 186 12.43 -28.05 3.60
N THR A 187 11.65 -27.85 2.54
CA THR A 187 10.99 -26.58 2.21
C THR A 187 9.47 -26.69 2.24
N THR A 188 8.79 -25.55 2.40
CA THR A 188 7.34 -25.42 2.25
C THR A 188 7.03 -24.30 1.27
N THR A 189 6.12 -24.56 0.34
CA THR A 189 5.57 -23.58 -0.61
C THR A 189 4.21 -23.12 -0.10
N TRP A 190 4.03 -21.81 0.01
CA TRP A 190 2.79 -21.16 0.40
C TRP A 190 2.26 -20.37 -0.79
N VAL A 191 0.98 -20.52 -1.12
CA VAL A 191 0.36 -19.84 -2.26
C VAL A 191 -0.78 -18.96 -1.75
N PHE A 192 -0.74 -17.69 -2.14
CA PHE A 192 -1.74 -16.68 -1.81
C PHE A 192 -2.29 -16.05 -3.10
N GLU A 193 -3.55 -15.64 -3.07
CA GLU A 193 -4.20 -14.92 -4.16
C GLU A 193 -4.79 -13.60 -3.63
N ARG A 194 -4.46 -12.50 -4.29
CA ARG A 194 -5.11 -11.20 -4.08
C ARG A 194 -5.86 -10.82 -5.35
N ARG A 195 -7.18 -11.02 -5.33
CA ARG A 195 -8.05 -10.77 -6.49
C ARG A 195 -8.35 -9.29 -6.68
N GLU A 196 -8.44 -8.56 -5.58
CA GLU A 196 -8.71 -7.13 -5.58
C GLU A 196 -7.54 -6.36 -6.22
N PRO A 197 -7.82 -5.31 -7.04
CA PRO A 197 -6.77 -4.45 -7.57
C PRO A 197 -5.91 -3.86 -6.46
N THR A 198 -4.61 -4.14 -6.50
CA THR A 198 -3.62 -3.80 -5.46
C THR A 198 -2.45 -3.05 -6.09
N ALA A 199 -2.04 -1.93 -5.50
CA ALA A 199 -0.84 -1.23 -5.93
C ALA A 199 0.42 -2.05 -5.57
N PRO A 200 1.49 -2.04 -6.38
CA PRO A 200 2.69 -2.84 -6.09
C PRO A 200 3.27 -2.62 -4.69
N TYR A 201 3.29 -1.37 -4.20
CA TYR A 201 3.85 -1.03 -2.89
C TYR A 201 3.06 -1.63 -1.71
N LEU A 202 1.81 -2.01 -1.95
CA LEU A 202 0.93 -2.62 -0.95
C LEU A 202 1.05 -4.14 -0.91
N MET A 203 1.81 -4.73 -1.84
CA MET A 203 2.14 -6.14 -1.78
C MET A 203 3.29 -6.36 -0.80
N SER A 204 3.10 -7.28 0.14
CA SER A 204 4.07 -7.56 1.19
C SER A 204 4.24 -9.07 1.38
N VAL A 205 5.44 -9.47 1.79
CA VAL A 205 5.84 -10.81 2.18
C VAL A 205 6.48 -10.72 3.56
N GLN A 206 5.97 -11.51 4.50
CA GLN A 206 6.51 -11.66 5.84
C GLN A 206 6.97 -13.11 6.03
N ILE A 207 8.23 -13.31 6.38
CA ILE A 207 8.80 -14.64 6.63
C ILE A 207 9.40 -14.63 8.03
N GLY A 208 8.90 -15.49 8.90
CA GLY A 208 9.35 -15.52 10.29
C GLY A 208 8.85 -16.74 11.06
N ARG A 209 9.25 -16.84 12.32
CA ARG A 209 8.80 -17.91 13.24
C ARG A 209 7.52 -17.49 13.95
N TYR A 210 6.41 -17.61 13.25
CA TYR A 210 5.12 -17.15 13.75
C TYR A 210 4.23 -18.29 14.26
N GLU A 211 3.59 -18.05 15.40
CA GLU A 211 2.35 -18.70 15.83
C GLU A 211 1.16 -17.96 15.22
N ARG A 212 0.13 -18.68 14.75
CA ARG A 212 -1.11 -18.06 14.26
C ARG A 212 -2.13 -18.00 15.40
N VAL A 213 -2.76 -16.84 15.57
CA VAL A 213 -3.80 -16.59 16.57
C VAL A 213 -5.01 -15.93 15.91
N ASP A 214 -6.22 -16.26 16.38
CA ASP A 214 -7.44 -15.57 15.94
C ASP A 214 -7.60 -14.26 16.72
N LEU A 215 -7.98 -13.18 16.03
CA LEU A 215 -8.15 -11.86 16.65
C LEU A 215 -9.58 -11.61 17.10
N ALA A 216 -10.54 -11.87 16.22
CA ALA A 216 -11.95 -11.62 16.48
C ALA A 216 -12.83 -12.54 15.65
N VAL A 217 -13.99 -12.89 16.20
CA VAL A 217 -15.05 -13.59 15.50
C VAL A 217 -16.07 -12.55 15.03
N GLY A 218 -16.37 -12.51 13.74
CA GLY A 218 -17.29 -11.52 13.15
C GLY A 218 -17.47 -11.70 11.65
N GLY A 219 -18.04 -10.68 10.98
CA GLY A 219 -18.29 -10.72 9.53
C GLY A 219 -17.04 -10.70 8.65
N VAL A 220 -15.89 -10.25 9.20
CA VAL A 220 -14.58 -10.23 8.54
C VAL A 220 -13.66 -11.19 9.28
N VAL A 221 -13.00 -12.09 8.53
CA VAL A 221 -12.01 -13.02 9.09
C VAL A 221 -10.78 -12.23 9.52
N GLN A 222 -10.41 -12.32 10.79
CA GLN A 222 -9.30 -11.57 11.37
C GLN A 222 -8.39 -12.50 12.16
N HIS A 223 -7.12 -12.55 11.76
CA HIS A 223 -6.12 -13.38 12.43
C HIS A 223 -4.79 -12.65 12.52
N ALA A 224 -3.89 -13.15 13.35
CA ALA A 224 -2.54 -12.65 13.47
C ALA A 224 -1.50 -13.75 13.37
N ALA A 225 -0.28 -13.35 12.99
CA ALA A 225 0.92 -14.15 13.00
C ALA A 225 1.95 -13.45 13.90
N ILE A 226 2.30 -14.05 15.03
CA ILE A 226 3.08 -13.40 16.08
C ILE A 226 4.23 -14.29 16.56
N PRO A 227 5.35 -13.73 17.05
CA PRO A 227 6.34 -14.47 17.79
C PRO A 227 5.70 -15.01 19.07
N HIS A 228 6.10 -16.21 19.49
CA HIS A 228 5.54 -16.81 20.71
C HIS A 228 5.80 -15.96 21.96
N THR A 229 6.91 -15.21 21.97
CA THR A 229 7.37 -14.35 23.07
C THR A 229 6.40 -13.22 23.43
N VAL A 230 5.64 -12.69 22.48
CA VAL A 230 4.72 -11.56 22.69
C VAL A 230 3.27 -11.99 22.95
N ARG A 231 2.99 -13.30 22.99
CA ARG A 231 1.63 -13.85 22.98
C ARG A 231 0.72 -13.31 24.09
N ALA A 232 1.25 -13.13 25.30
CA ALA A 232 0.47 -12.64 26.44
C ALA A 232 0.11 -11.15 26.28
N ASP A 233 1.09 -10.33 25.96
CA ASP A 233 0.93 -8.88 25.79
C ASP A 233 0.07 -8.56 24.56
N PHE A 234 0.26 -9.31 23.47
CA PHE A 234 -0.53 -9.21 22.25
C PHE A 234 -2.03 -9.43 22.50
N ALA A 235 -2.39 -10.42 23.33
CA ALA A 235 -3.77 -10.69 23.66
C ALA A 235 -4.45 -9.51 24.38
N HIS A 236 -3.69 -8.73 25.16
CA HIS A 236 -4.20 -7.51 25.78
C HIS A 236 -4.30 -6.37 24.76
N ASP A 237 -3.22 -6.10 24.04
CA ASP A 237 -3.07 -4.95 23.15
C ASP A 237 -4.01 -5.00 21.94
N PHE A 238 -4.17 -6.17 21.35
CA PHE A 238 -5.05 -6.40 20.20
C PHE A 238 -6.43 -6.95 20.63
N GLY A 239 -6.72 -7.02 21.93
CA GLY A 239 -7.97 -7.58 22.45
C GLY A 239 -9.24 -6.81 22.02
N ARG A 240 -9.12 -5.54 21.61
CA ARG A 240 -10.23 -4.72 21.09
C ARG A 240 -10.34 -4.73 19.55
N HIS A 241 -9.56 -5.55 18.86
CA HIS A 241 -9.45 -5.47 17.40
C HIS A 241 -10.80 -5.67 16.69
N GLY A 242 -11.65 -6.59 17.18
CA GLY A 242 -13.00 -6.78 16.63
C GLY A 242 -13.90 -5.53 16.77
N GLU A 243 -13.83 -4.83 17.90
CA GLU A 243 -14.59 -3.60 18.15
C GLU A 243 -14.10 -2.45 17.25
N ILE A 244 -12.78 -2.37 17.04
CA ILE A 244 -12.15 -1.41 16.13
C ILE A 244 -12.66 -1.66 14.70
N MET A 245 -12.58 -2.89 14.21
CA MET A 245 -13.08 -3.28 12.88
C MET A 245 -14.57 -2.96 12.70
N GLU A 246 -15.42 -3.28 13.67
CA GLU A 246 -16.85 -2.97 13.59
C GLU A 246 -17.08 -1.45 13.56
N THR A 247 -16.35 -0.70 14.39
CA THR A 247 -16.46 0.75 14.47
C THR A 247 -16.07 1.44 13.16
N LEU A 248 -14.93 1.05 12.58
CA LEU A 248 -14.50 1.61 11.30
C LEU A 248 -15.47 1.25 10.18
N GLN A 249 -16.07 0.06 10.18
CA GLN A 249 -17.11 -0.29 9.23
C GLN A 249 -18.37 0.58 9.36
N ARG A 250 -18.76 0.96 10.58
CA ARG A 250 -19.89 1.90 10.77
C ARG A 250 -19.59 3.29 10.20
N PHE A 251 -18.34 3.75 10.30
CA PHE A 251 -17.91 5.05 9.80
C PHE A 251 -17.71 5.07 8.28
N PHE A 252 -17.08 4.05 7.73
CA PHE A 252 -16.55 4.07 6.35
C PHE A 252 -17.30 3.14 5.40
N GLY A 253 -18.11 2.21 5.91
CA GLY A 253 -18.78 1.18 5.14
C GLY A 253 -18.07 -0.16 5.24
N PRO A 254 -18.55 -1.20 4.53
CA PRO A 254 -18.00 -2.55 4.62
C PRO A 254 -16.49 -2.59 4.44
N TYR A 255 -15.82 -3.52 5.14
CA TYR A 255 -14.41 -3.78 4.95
C TYR A 255 -14.14 -4.23 3.49
N PRO A 256 -13.15 -3.66 2.79
CA PRO A 256 -13.02 -3.84 1.34
C PRO A 256 -12.35 -5.15 0.92
N PHE A 257 -11.84 -5.97 1.85
CA PHE A 257 -11.15 -7.22 1.55
C PHE A 257 -11.79 -8.41 2.28
N ARG A 258 -11.41 -9.63 1.91
CA ARG A 258 -11.98 -10.84 2.52
C ARG A 258 -11.50 -11.09 3.95
N GLU A 259 -10.19 -10.95 4.16
CA GLU A 259 -9.55 -11.17 5.45
C GLU A 259 -8.62 -10.01 5.79
N TYR A 260 -8.40 -9.83 7.09
CA TYR A 260 -7.40 -8.91 7.64
C TYR A 260 -6.42 -9.66 8.52
N VAL A 261 -5.13 -9.42 8.28
CA VAL A 261 -4.02 -10.11 8.97
C VAL A 261 -3.20 -9.10 9.74
N VAL A 262 -2.90 -9.39 11.01
CA VAL A 262 -1.86 -8.67 11.75
C VAL A 262 -0.60 -9.52 11.79
N VAL A 263 0.55 -8.95 11.46
CA VAL A 263 1.86 -9.60 11.68
C VAL A 263 2.61 -8.80 12.73
N VAL A 264 3.14 -9.48 13.74
CA VAL A 264 4.13 -8.89 14.63
C VAL A 264 5.49 -9.49 14.25
N THR A 265 6.50 -8.67 13.99
CA THR A 265 7.87 -9.13 13.79
C THR A 265 8.57 -9.27 15.14
N ASP A 266 9.61 -10.11 15.22
CA ASP A 266 10.42 -10.24 16.44
C ASP A 266 11.48 -9.14 16.59
N ASP A 267 11.57 -8.26 15.59
CA ASP A 267 12.43 -7.07 15.58
C ASP A 267 11.59 -5.83 15.88
N ASP A 268 12.26 -4.75 16.27
CA ASP A 268 11.62 -3.46 16.45
C ASP A 268 11.39 -2.81 15.08
N LEU A 269 10.27 -2.12 14.93
CA LEU A 269 10.00 -1.29 13.76
C LEU A 269 9.86 0.16 14.20
N ASP A 270 10.37 1.09 13.40
CA ASP A 270 10.19 2.53 13.63
C ASP A 270 8.71 2.91 13.50
N ASP A 271 8.07 2.43 12.42
CA ASP A 271 6.66 2.64 12.14
C ASP A 271 6.00 1.32 11.68
N PRO A 272 4.73 1.07 12.05
CA PRO A 272 3.94 0.00 11.47
C PRO A 272 3.70 0.20 9.96
N ILE A 273 3.30 -0.88 9.27
CA ILE A 273 3.13 -0.89 7.81
C ILE A 273 1.72 -1.34 7.43
N GLU A 274 1.10 -0.64 6.48
CA GLU A 274 -0.27 -0.79 6.01
C GLU A 274 -0.42 -1.61 4.72
N ALA A 275 0.16 -2.80 4.64
CA ALA A 275 0.00 -3.64 3.45
C ALA A 275 -1.49 -4.01 3.16
N GLN A 276 -1.83 -4.37 1.91
CA GLN A 276 -3.25 -4.58 1.57
C GLN A 276 -3.81 -5.88 2.16
N GLY A 277 -4.79 -5.73 3.06
CA GLY A 277 -5.34 -6.82 3.86
C GLY A 277 -4.43 -7.26 5.01
N MET A 278 -3.36 -6.51 5.31
CA MET A 278 -2.38 -6.90 6.31
C MET A 278 -1.70 -5.70 6.97
N SER A 279 -1.59 -5.68 8.30
CA SER A 279 -0.78 -4.69 9.00
C SER A 279 0.39 -5.35 9.72
N VAL A 280 1.55 -4.70 9.68
CA VAL A 280 2.79 -5.24 10.25
C VAL A 280 3.29 -4.33 11.36
N PHE A 281 3.59 -4.90 12.52
CA PHE A 281 4.08 -4.20 13.70
C PHE A 281 5.40 -4.82 14.16
N GLY A 282 6.30 -4.01 14.72
CA GLY A 282 7.43 -4.52 15.49
C GLY A 282 7.03 -4.95 16.90
N LYS A 283 7.81 -5.82 17.54
CA LYS A 283 7.53 -6.25 18.92
C LYS A 283 7.47 -5.08 19.91
N ASN A 284 8.19 -3.99 19.63
CA ASN A 284 8.18 -2.75 20.42
C ASN A 284 6.80 -2.09 20.51
N HIS A 285 5.88 -2.42 19.62
CA HIS A 285 4.50 -1.94 19.64
C HIS A 285 3.57 -2.79 20.52
N VAL A 286 4.06 -3.92 21.05
CA VAL A 286 3.31 -4.85 21.89
C VAL A 286 3.88 -4.80 23.31
N ASP A 287 3.26 -4.02 24.18
CA ASP A 287 3.74 -3.72 25.53
C ASP A 287 2.78 -4.17 26.65
N GLY A 288 1.64 -4.75 26.28
CA GLY A 288 0.62 -5.25 27.20
C GLY A 288 -0.14 -4.15 27.93
N ARG A 289 -0.08 -2.90 27.43
CA ARG A 289 -0.70 -1.71 28.06
C ARG A 289 -1.59 -0.92 27.09
N ARG A 290 -1.73 -1.38 25.84
CA ARG A 290 -2.44 -0.67 24.75
C ARG A 290 -1.85 0.70 24.42
N THR A 291 -0.58 0.95 24.74
CA THR A 291 0.09 2.22 24.45
C THR A 291 0.02 2.60 22.97
N HIS A 292 0.02 1.58 22.10
CA HIS A 292 0.06 1.73 20.65
C HIS A 292 -1.28 1.46 19.95
N GLU A 293 -2.40 1.38 20.68
CA GLU A 293 -3.69 1.04 20.06
C GLU A 293 -4.10 2.04 18.96
N ARG A 294 -3.74 3.32 19.10
CA ARG A 294 -3.95 4.31 18.03
C ARG A 294 -3.34 3.87 16.69
N LEU A 295 -2.18 3.20 16.71
CA LEU A 295 -1.53 2.69 15.50
C LEU A 295 -2.29 1.50 14.94
N VAL A 296 -2.82 0.61 15.79
CA VAL A 296 -3.71 -0.48 15.35
C VAL A 296 -4.93 0.05 14.58
N VAL A 297 -5.52 1.16 15.05
CA VAL A 297 -6.63 1.84 14.35
C VAL A 297 -6.15 2.47 13.04
N HIS A 298 -4.97 3.12 13.04
CA HIS A 298 -4.37 3.76 11.89
C HIS A 298 -4.16 2.76 10.73
N GLU A 299 -3.46 1.67 11.01
CA GLU A 299 -3.14 0.65 10.01
C GLU A 299 -4.38 -0.07 9.48
N LEU A 300 -5.42 -0.23 10.32
CA LEU A 300 -6.69 -0.78 9.87
C LEU A 300 -7.48 0.23 9.01
N ALA A 301 -7.44 1.53 9.33
CA ALA A 301 -8.10 2.56 8.54
C ALA A 301 -7.51 2.68 7.13
N HIS A 302 -6.19 2.45 6.97
CA HIS A 302 -5.55 2.42 5.67
C HIS A 302 -6.10 1.38 4.69
N GLN A 303 -6.74 0.32 5.22
CA GLN A 303 -7.38 -0.69 4.38
C GLN A 303 -8.49 -0.07 3.51
N TRP A 304 -9.16 0.99 3.99
CA TRP A 304 -10.01 1.84 3.17
C TRP A 304 -9.20 2.93 2.45
N PHE A 305 -8.41 3.71 3.19
CA PHE A 305 -7.77 4.94 2.70
C PHE A 305 -6.26 4.74 2.46
N GLY A 306 -5.89 4.55 1.19
CA GLY A 306 -4.55 4.15 0.76
C GLY A 306 -4.59 2.82 0.01
N ASN A 307 -5.27 1.82 0.58
CA ASN A 307 -5.27 0.47 0.02
C ASN A 307 -6.39 0.26 -0.99
N SER A 308 -7.65 0.36 -0.54
CA SER A 308 -8.79 0.31 -1.44
C SER A 308 -8.83 1.58 -2.30
N LEU A 309 -8.88 2.75 -1.67
CA LEU A 309 -8.84 4.05 -2.33
C LEU A 309 -7.39 4.54 -2.35
N THR A 310 -6.67 4.22 -3.43
CA THR A 310 -5.24 4.55 -3.55
C THR A 310 -5.06 5.93 -4.18
N VAL A 311 -4.10 6.73 -3.72
CA VAL A 311 -3.83 8.01 -4.38
C VAL A 311 -3.39 7.82 -5.84
N ALA A 312 -3.90 8.66 -6.73
CA ALA A 312 -3.51 8.64 -8.14
C ALA A 312 -2.08 9.20 -8.38
N ASP A 313 -1.60 10.01 -7.44
CA ASP A 313 -0.29 10.64 -7.43
C ASP A 313 0.10 10.90 -5.97
N TRP A 314 1.37 10.66 -5.63
CA TRP A 314 1.88 10.79 -4.26
C TRP A 314 1.71 12.18 -3.64
N ARG A 315 1.54 13.25 -4.44
CA ARG A 315 1.17 14.57 -3.89
C ARG A 315 -0.12 14.57 -3.08
N HIS A 316 -1.00 13.60 -3.34
CA HIS A 316 -2.30 13.46 -2.68
C HIS A 316 -2.25 12.64 -1.38
N ILE A 317 -1.05 12.28 -0.89
CA ILE A 317 -0.82 11.40 0.27
C ILE A 317 -1.62 11.74 1.54
N TRP A 318 -2.02 13.00 1.73
CA TRP A 318 -2.90 13.40 2.84
C TRP A 318 -4.25 12.66 2.83
N LEU A 319 -4.71 12.17 1.68
CA LEU A 319 -5.91 11.34 1.57
C LEU A 319 -5.75 9.95 2.22
N ASN A 320 -4.52 9.46 2.33
CA ASN A 320 -4.22 8.26 3.12
C ASN A 320 -4.04 8.66 4.58
N GLU A 321 -2.99 9.44 4.85
CA GLU A 321 -2.49 9.71 6.19
C GLU A 321 -3.45 10.53 7.05
N GLY A 322 -4.11 11.51 6.43
CA GLY A 322 -5.08 12.35 7.12
C GLY A 322 -6.33 11.58 7.52
N PHE A 323 -6.78 10.65 6.68
CA PHE A 323 -7.94 9.81 6.98
C PHE A 323 -7.62 8.77 8.04
N ALA A 324 -6.49 8.07 7.93
CA ALA A 324 -6.04 7.11 8.93
C ALA A 324 -5.82 7.79 10.30
N THR A 325 -5.16 8.96 10.31
CA THR A 325 -4.98 9.77 11.53
C THR A 325 -6.33 10.21 12.12
N TYR A 326 -7.29 10.59 11.29
CA TYR A 326 -8.60 11.02 11.81
C TYR A 326 -9.42 9.84 12.36
N ALA A 327 -9.25 8.63 11.81
CA ALA A 327 -9.84 7.42 12.36
C ALA A 327 -9.36 7.17 13.81
N GLU A 328 -8.10 7.45 14.13
CA GLU A 328 -7.59 7.40 15.52
C GLU A 328 -8.42 8.28 16.46
N TRP A 329 -8.74 9.50 16.04
CA TRP A 329 -9.45 10.47 16.87
C TRP A 329 -10.92 10.09 17.04
N LEU A 330 -11.53 9.56 15.99
CA LEU A 330 -12.90 9.03 16.05
C LEU A 330 -12.97 7.82 16.99
N TRP A 331 -12.03 6.88 16.87
CA TRP A 331 -11.94 5.72 17.77
C TRP A 331 -11.70 6.14 19.22
N SER A 332 -10.77 7.07 19.48
CA SER A 332 -10.48 7.56 20.83
C SER A 332 -11.73 8.10 21.53
N GLY A 333 -12.61 8.78 20.79
CA GLY A 333 -13.91 9.21 21.31
C GLY A 333 -14.88 8.07 21.58
N VAL A 334 -14.86 7.00 20.78
CA VAL A 334 -15.73 5.82 20.94
C VAL A 334 -15.30 4.94 22.11
N CYS A 335 -13.98 4.72 22.27
CA CYS A 335 -13.45 3.85 23.33
C CYS A 335 -13.40 4.52 24.71
N GLY A 336 -13.82 5.78 24.81
CA GLY A 336 -13.93 6.54 26.06
C GLY A 336 -12.64 7.22 26.53
N ASP A 337 -11.63 7.32 25.66
CA ASP A 337 -10.38 8.01 25.95
C ASP A 337 -10.55 9.53 25.81
N ARG A 338 -10.08 10.11 24.70
CA ARG A 338 -10.13 11.56 24.46
C ARG A 338 -11.10 11.87 23.33
N PRO A 339 -12.01 12.84 23.49
CA PRO A 339 -12.92 13.20 22.42
C PRO A 339 -12.15 13.79 21.23
N ALA A 340 -12.67 13.56 20.02
CA ALA A 340 -12.05 14.04 18.79
C ALA A 340 -11.80 15.56 18.79
N ASP A 341 -12.70 16.36 19.37
CA ASP A 341 -12.55 17.82 19.49
C ASP A 341 -11.33 18.20 20.36
N ALA A 342 -11.03 17.44 21.43
CA ALA A 342 -9.87 17.70 22.27
C ALA A 342 -8.55 17.31 21.58
N LEU A 343 -8.55 16.21 20.81
CA LEU A 343 -7.41 15.83 19.98
C LEU A 343 -7.18 16.84 18.85
N ALA A 344 -8.25 17.30 18.20
CA ALA A 344 -8.17 18.34 17.18
C ALA A 344 -7.59 19.66 17.74
N ALA A 345 -8.01 20.08 18.93
CA ALA A 345 -7.46 21.26 19.60
C ALA A 345 -5.95 21.12 19.89
N GLU A 346 -5.52 19.98 20.42
CA GLU A 346 -4.10 19.70 20.69
C GLU A 346 -3.27 19.71 19.40
N TRP A 347 -3.69 18.95 18.39
CA TRP A 347 -2.93 18.83 17.15
C TRP A 347 -2.96 20.12 16.32
N HIS A 348 -4.01 20.93 16.45
CA HIS A 348 -4.02 22.29 15.91
C HIS A 348 -2.95 23.17 16.56
N ALA A 349 -2.85 23.15 17.90
CA ALA A 349 -1.80 23.88 18.62
C ALA A 349 -0.39 23.39 18.23
N TYR A 350 -0.21 22.07 18.07
CA TYR A 350 1.04 21.49 17.57
C TYR A 350 1.41 22.05 16.18
N VAL A 351 0.50 22.00 15.21
CA VAL A 351 0.76 22.50 13.84
C VAL A 351 0.94 24.03 13.84
N ALA A 352 0.22 24.75 14.70
CA ALA A 352 0.37 26.20 14.86
C ALA A 352 1.79 26.58 15.32
N ALA A 353 2.38 25.79 16.23
CA ALA A 353 3.72 25.99 16.78
C ALA A 353 4.86 25.63 15.82
N ARG A 354 4.60 24.87 14.74
CA ARG A 354 5.63 24.50 13.75
C ARG A 354 6.16 25.73 13.01
N PRO A 355 7.49 25.92 12.89
CA PRO A 355 8.06 27.09 12.19
C PRO A 355 7.79 27.03 10.68
N GLU A 356 7.87 25.84 10.11
CA GLU A 356 7.63 25.62 8.69
C GLU A 356 6.15 25.44 8.39
N LYS A 357 5.64 26.25 7.47
CA LYS A 357 4.26 26.21 6.99
C LYS A 357 4.23 25.59 5.60
N MET A 358 3.31 24.64 5.37
CA MET A 358 3.22 23.90 4.12
C MET A 358 1.80 23.86 3.54
N ILE A 359 1.75 23.58 2.24
CA ILE A 359 0.53 23.26 1.48
C ILE A 359 0.33 21.75 1.57
N VAL A 360 -0.78 21.27 2.12
CA VAL A 360 -1.00 19.84 2.41
C VAL A 360 -1.48 19.08 1.18
N ALA A 361 -2.19 19.75 0.26
CA ALA A 361 -2.58 19.13 -1.02
C ALA A 361 -1.40 18.88 -1.99
N ASN A 362 -0.22 19.41 -1.66
CA ASN A 362 1.03 19.24 -2.40
C ASN A 362 2.22 19.58 -1.48
N PRO A 363 2.60 18.69 -0.54
CA PRO A 363 3.62 18.96 0.47
C PRO A 363 5.04 19.14 -0.10
N GLY A 364 5.27 18.63 -1.30
CA GLY A 364 6.56 18.43 -1.95
C GLY A 364 7.14 17.05 -1.60
N VAL A 365 7.94 16.48 -2.49
CA VAL A 365 8.53 15.14 -2.33
C VAL A 365 9.22 14.99 -0.97
N GLU A 366 10.06 15.94 -0.57
CA GLU A 366 10.79 15.87 0.71
C GLU A 366 9.89 15.76 1.94
N ARG A 367 8.66 16.26 1.87
CA ARG A 367 7.74 16.38 3.02
C ARG A 367 6.51 15.50 2.89
N MET A 368 6.52 14.54 1.98
CA MET A 368 5.41 13.62 1.75
C MET A 368 4.94 12.93 3.04
N PHE A 369 5.90 12.54 3.89
CA PHE A 369 5.67 11.91 5.19
C PHE A 369 5.94 12.86 6.38
N ASP A 370 5.93 14.18 6.18
CA ASP A 370 6.06 15.11 7.31
C ASP A 370 4.83 14.98 8.23
N PRO A 371 4.99 14.91 9.57
CA PRO A 371 3.86 14.81 10.50
C PRO A 371 2.75 15.86 10.28
N VAL A 372 3.06 17.03 9.72
CA VAL A 372 2.04 18.04 9.39
C VAL A 372 1.06 17.54 8.33
N VAL A 373 1.46 16.70 7.38
CA VAL A 373 0.57 16.09 6.38
C VAL A 373 -0.53 15.27 7.07
N TYR A 374 -0.12 14.39 7.99
CA TYR A 374 -1.00 13.56 8.82
C TYR A 374 -1.95 14.41 9.65
N LYS A 375 -1.38 15.29 10.50
CA LYS A 375 -2.16 16.03 11.49
C LYS A 375 -3.06 17.07 10.83
N ARG A 376 -2.56 17.83 9.85
CA ARG A 376 -3.38 18.83 9.15
C ARG A 376 -4.38 18.19 8.17
N GLY A 377 -4.07 17.03 7.60
CA GLY A 377 -5.06 16.20 6.89
C GLY A 377 -6.23 15.81 7.79
N ALA A 378 -5.95 15.29 8.99
CA ALA A 378 -6.98 14.95 9.97
C ALA A 378 -7.76 16.18 10.46
N LEU A 379 -7.10 17.31 10.71
CA LEU A 379 -7.78 18.57 11.05
C LEU A 379 -8.70 19.06 9.93
N THR A 380 -8.34 18.83 8.66
CA THR A 380 -9.19 19.16 7.51
C THR A 380 -10.48 18.35 7.54
N LEU A 381 -10.40 17.05 7.82
CA LEU A 381 -11.56 16.17 7.96
C LEU A 381 -12.40 16.52 9.18
N HIS A 382 -11.75 16.90 10.28
CA HIS A 382 -12.42 17.41 11.46
C HIS A 382 -13.21 18.68 11.15
N ALA A 383 -12.57 19.65 10.50
CA ALA A 383 -13.20 20.91 10.10
C ALA A 383 -14.39 20.68 9.15
N LEU A 384 -14.23 19.75 8.20
CA LEU A 384 -15.31 19.32 7.32
C LEU A 384 -16.48 18.74 8.12
N ARG A 385 -16.23 17.79 9.04
CA ARG A 385 -17.26 17.20 9.91
C ARG A 385 -18.02 18.27 10.69
N LYS A 386 -17.33 19.23 11.31
CA LYS A 386 -17.95 20.34 12.05
C LYS A 386 -18.81 21.25 11.15
N THR A 387 -18.43 21.39 9.88
CA THR A 387 -19.14 22.24 8.91
C THR A 387 -20.39 21.58 8.34
N VAL A 388 -20.34 20.27 8.02
CA VAL A 388 -21.47 19.57 7.39
C VAL A 388 -22.36 18.80 8.37
N GLY A 389 -21.90 18.62 9.61
CA GLY A 389 -22.55 17.81 10.64
C GLY A 389 -22.24 16.32 10.52
N ASP A 390 -22.38 15.59 11.63
CA ASP A 390 -22.00 14.18 11.74
C ASP A 390 -22.70 13.27 10.74
N ASP A 391 -24.03 13.38 10.63
CA ASP A 391 -24.83 12.52 9.73
C ASP A 391 -24.38 12.67 8.27
N SER A 392 -24.23 13.91 7.81
CA SER A 392 -23.76 14.23 6.46
C SER A 392 -22.32 13.76 6.26
N PHE A 393 -21.46 13.93 7.27
CA PHE A 393 -20.04 13.56 7.19
C PHE A 393 -19.86 12.04 7.08
N PHE A 394 -20.52 11.25 7.92
CA PHE A 394 -20.40 9.79 7.82
C PHE A 394 -21.14 9.23 6.59
N ALA A 395 -22.22 9.88 6.13
CA ALA A 395 -22.83 9.54 4.83
C ALA A 395 -21.87 9.82 3.67
N LEU A 396 -21.17 10.95 3.71
CA LEU A 396 -20.12 11.31 2.75
C LEU A 396 -19.02 10.25 2.72
N LEU A 397 -18.48 9.85 3.88
CA LEU A 397 -17.38 8.87 3.93
C LEU A 397 -17.80 7.50 3.38
N ARG A 398 -18.98 7.01 3.76
CA ARG A 398 -19.52 5.74 3.22
C ARG A 398 -19.72 5.80 1.71
N ALA A 399 -20.25 6.90 1.19
CA ALA A 399 -20.42 7.10 -0.25
C ALA A 399 -19.06 7.20 -0.96
N TRP A 400 -18.08 7.89 -0.36
CA TRP A 400 -16.75 8.04 -0.92
C TRP A 400 -16.07 6.67 -1.09
N VAL A 401 -16.12 5.84 -0.05
CA VAL A 401 -15.61 4.47 -0.09
C VAL A 401 -16.33 3.63 -1.14
N ALA A 402 -17.66 3.64 -1.16
CA ALA A 402 -18.45 2.82 -2.06
C ALA A 402 -18.25 3.19 -3.55
N GLU A 403 -18.12 4.49 -3.86
CA GLU A 403 -17.94 4.96 -5.24
C GLU A 403 -16.53 4.73 -5.78
N HIS A 404 -15.52 4.66 -4.90
CA HIS A 404 -14.10 4.59 -5.27
C HIS A 404 -13.41 3.30 -4.81
N GLN A 405 -14.17 2.26 -4.43
CA GLN A 405 -13.62 1.00 -3.97
C GLN A 405 -12.64 0.40 -5.00
N HIS A 406 -11.42 0.11 -4.55
CA HIS A 406 -10.31 -0.41 -5.36
C HIS A 406 -9.83 0.50 -6.50
N ALA A 407 -10.25 1.76 -6.55
CA ALA A 407 -9.86 2.73 -7.58
C ALA A 407 -8.74 3.66 -7.09
N THR A 408 -8.33 4.57 -7.98
CA THR A 408 -7.47 5.70 -7.61
C THR A 408 -8.27 6.95 -7.29
N VAL A 409 -7.76 7.79 -6.40
CA VAL A 409 -8.40 9.01 -5.93
C VAL A 409 -7.48 10.24 -5.97
N THR A 410 -8.06 11.41 -6.18
CA THR A 410 -7.38 12.71 -6.11
C THR A 410 -8.03 13.66 -5.10
N THR A 411 -7.28 14.66 -4.67
CA THR A 411 -7.80 15.74 -3.80
C THR A 411 -9.02 16.42 -4.44
N GLU A 412 -8.98 16.65 -5.75
CA GLU A 412 -10.03 17.32 -6.51
C GLU A 412 -11.32 16.48 -6.54
N GLN A 413 -11.21 15.16 -6.73
CA GLN A 413 -12.36 14.25 -6.66
C GLN A 413 -12.98 14.27 -5.26
N PHE A 414 -12.18 14.24 -4.20
CA PHE A 414 -12.70 14.31 -2.84
C PHE A 414 -13.42 15.64 -2.55
N ARG A 415 -12.88 16.77 -3.04
CA ARG A 415 -13.54 18.09 -2.90
C ARG A 415 -14.91 18.12 -3.57
N SER A 416 -14.98 17.64 -4.82
CA SER A 416 -16.23 17.53 -5.56
C SER A 416 -17.22 16.57 -4.90
N HIS A 417 -16.71 15.44 -4.38
CA HIS A 417 -17.51 14.48 -3.62
C HIS A 417 -18.11 15.12 -2.38
N ALA A 418 -17.28 15.76 -1.55
CA ALA A 418 -17.70 16.37 -0.29
C ALA A 418 -18.74 17.48 -0.48
N GLN A 419 -18.65 18.24 -1.57
CA GLN A 419 -19.62 19.29 -1.88
C GLN A 419 -21.05 18.76 -2.02
N ARG A 420 -21.25 17.50 -2.44
CA ARG A 420 -22.58 16.87 -2.55
C ARG A 420 -23.28 16.69 -1.20
N PHE A 421 -22.53 16.73 -0.10
CA PHE A 421 -23.02 16.53 1.27
C PHE A 421 -23.02 17.82 2.10
N ALA A 422 -22.78 18.97 1.46
CA ALA A 422 -22.78 20.28 2.10
C ALA A 422 -23.85 21.18 1.49
N ARG A 423 -24.50 22.00 2.33
CA ARG A 423 -25.44 23.03 1.89
C ARG A 423 -24.71 24.27 1.37
N GLU A 424 -23.61 24.61 2.03
CA GLU A 424 -22.77 25.77 1.69
C GLU A 424 -21.57 25.35 0.82
N PRO A 425 -21.00 26.28 0.02
CA PRO A 425 -19.80 26.01 -0.76
C PRO A 425 -18.58 25.67 0.13
N LEU A 426 -17.94 24.51 -0.12
CA LEU A 426 -16.77 24.05 0.61
C LEU A 426 -15.43 24.54 0.04
N ALA A 427 -15.44 25.24 -1.11
CA ALA A 427 -14.24 25.68 -1.79
C ALA A 427 -13.31 26.53 -0.87
N GLY A 428 -13.90 27.43 -0.08
CA GLY A 428 -13.14 28.25 0.88
C GLY A 428 -12.54 27.43 2.02
N LEU A 429 -13.25 26.41 2.52
CA LEU A 429 -12.76 25.49 3.53
C LEU A 429 -11.54 24.73 3.01
N PHE A 430 -11.64 24.07 1.86
CA PHE A 430 -10.54 23.30 1.31
C PHE A 430 -9.34 24.17 0.90
N ALA A 431 -9.58 25.38 0.38
CA ALA A 431 -8.51 26.32 0.07
C ALA A 431 -7.72 26.71 1.34
N ALA A 432 -8.42 27.02 2.44
CA ALA A 432 -7.78 27.40 3.70
C ALA A 432 -7.01 26.23 4.33
N TRP A 433 -7.59 25.02 4.33
CA TRP A 433 -7.03 23.87 5.01
C TRP A 433 -5.94 23.14 4.21
N LEU A 434 -6.06 23.06 2.88
CA LEU A 434 -5.19 22.23 2.05
C LEU A 434 -4.26 23.03 1.13
N ASP A 435 -4.71 24.19 0.61
CA ASP A 435 -3.98 24.95 -0.42
C ASP A 435 -3.20 26.15 0.13
N SER A 436 -3.43 26.53 1.39
CA SER A 436 -2.78 27.66 2.04
C SER A 436 -1.67 27.21 3.00
N ARG A 437 -0.56 27.96 3.04
CA ARG A 437 0.46 27.76 4.07
C ARG A 437 -0.06 28.13 5.46
N ALA A 438 -0.86 29.18 5.57
CA ALA A 438 -1.42 29.61 6.84
C ALA A 438 -2.39 28.54 7.39
N LEU A 439 -2.27 28.23 8.68
CA LEU A 439 -3.21 27.34 9.37
C LEU A 439 -4.46 28.15 9.76
N PRO A 440 -5.66 27.80 9.25
CA PRO A 440 -6.89 28.48 9.65
C PRO A 440 -7.25 28.17 11.12
N PRO A 441 -8.10 29.00 11.77
CA PRO A 441 -8.65 28.66 13.08
C PRO A 441 -9.52 27.40 13.01
N LEU A 442 -9.59 26.65 14.11
CA LEU A 442 -10.54 25.53 14.22
C LEU A 442 -11.98 26.03 14.09
N PRO A 443 -12.85 25.32 13.34
CA PRO A 443 -14.29 25.57 13.38
C PRO A 443 -14.82 25.33 14.78
N ARG A 444 -15.78 26.16 15.20
CA ARG A 444 -16.45 26.03 16.49
C ARG A 444 -17.52 24.95 16.46
#